data_AF-C0C6Y7-F1
#
_entry.id   AF-C0C6Y7-F1
#
_cell.length_a   1.000
_cell.length_b   1.000
_cell.length_c   1.000
_cell.angle_alpha   90.00
_cell.angle_beta   90.00
_cell.angle_gamma   90.00
#
_symmetry.space_group_name_H-M   'P 1'
#
loop_
_entity.id
_entity.type
_entity.pdbx_description
1 polymer ?
#
loop_
_entity_poly.entity_id
_entity_poly.type
_entity_poly.pdbx_seq_one_letter_code
_entity_poly.pdbx_strand_id
1 'polypeptide(L)' 'DPFIAFGSYGKGRSAVFTADCAPHWAPPEFCEWESYDQIWQGIVGWLTD' A
#
# COMPACT_ATOMS: atom_id res chain seq x y z
N ASP A 1 -6.97 -1.16 14.52
CA ASP A 1 -6.55 0.10 13.86
C ASP A 1 -6.63 -0.06 12.34
N PRO A 2 -6.84 1.01 11.56
CA PRO A 2 -6.83 0.91 10.10
C PRO A 2 -5.43 0.50 9.60
N PHE A 3 -5.36 -0.51 8.74
CA PHE A 3 -4.10 -0.98 8.12
C PHE A 3 -3.87 -0.35 6.75
N ILE A 4 -4.92 -0.34 5.93
CA ILE A 4 -4.95 0.32 4.62
C ILE A 4 -6.24 1.13 4.52
N ALA A 5 -6.14 2.37 4.04
CA ALA A 5 -7.29 3.22 3.79
C ALA A 5 -7.14 3.95 2.46
N PHE A 6 -8.26 4.18 1.78
CA PHE A 6 -8.34 4.90 0.53
C PHE A 6 -9.35 6.04 0.66
N GLY A 7 -9.09 7.16 0.00
CA GLY A 7 -9.96 8.32 0.02
C GLY A 7 -9.68 9.29 -1.11
N SER A 8 -10.47 10.34 -1.20
CA SER A 8 -10.29 11.40 -2.18
C SER A 8 -10.31 12.77 -1.51
N TYR A 9 -9.58 13.71 -2.10
CA TYR A 9 -9.59 15.11 -1.70
C TYR A 9 -9.55 16.00 -2.93
N GLY A 10 -10.58 16.82 -3.12
CA GLY A 10 -10.77 17.59 -4.34
C GLY A 10 -10.86 16.67 -5.56
N LYS A 11 -9.94 16.83 -6.51
CA LYS A 11 -9.85 16.00 -7.73
C LYS A 11 -8.88 14.82 -7.59
N GLY A 12 -8.16 14.72 -6.46
CA GLY A 12 -7.12 13.72 -6.25
C GLY A 12 -7.61 12.52 -5.45
N ARG A 13 -6.91 11.40 -5.62
CA ARG A 13 -7.02 10.18 -4.82
C ARG A 13 -5.88 10.12 -3.79
N SER A 14 -6.10 9.44 -2.67
CA SER A 14 -5.13 9.26 -1.59
C SER A 14 -5.25 7.88 -0.97
N ALA A 15 -4.12 7.29 -0.61
CA ALA A 15 -4.04 5.99 0.04
C ALA A 15 -3.10 6.09 1.24
N VAL A 16 -3.40 5.31 2.28
CA VAL A 16 -2.58 5.17 3.49
C VAL A 16 -2.33 3.68 3.68
N PHE A 17 -1.07 3.32 3.92
CA PHE A 17 -0.63 2.01 4.37
C PHE A 17 0.14 2.24 5.67
N THR A 18 -0.32 1.69 6.79
CA THR A 18 0.20 2.05 8.13
C THR A 18 1.29 1.10 8.64
N ALA A 19 1.82 0.24 7.77
CA ALA A 19 3.07 -0.48 7.98
C ALA A 19 4.15 0.08 7.03
N ASP A 20 5.30 -0.58 6.96
CA ASP A 20 6.41 -0.16 6.10
C ASP A 20 6.45 -0.99 4.80
N CYS A 21 7.05 -0.44 3.76
CA CYS A 21 7.33 -1.13 2.50
C CYS A 21 8.72 -1.77 2.48
N ALA A 22 9.38 -1.87 3.63
CA ALA A 22 10.73 -2.40 3.75
C ALA A 22 11.00 -2.94 5.16
N PRO A 23 12.08 -3.74 5.35
CA PRO A 23 12.42 -4.37 6.62
C PRO A 23 12.49 -3.43 7.84
N HIS A 24 12.54 -4.04 9.02
CA HIS A 24 12.34 -3.48 10.37
C HIS A 24 10.87 -3.42 10.78
N TRP A 25 9.97 -2.97 9.90
CA TRP A 25 8.52 -2.94 10.13
C TRP A 25 7.72 -3.82 9.16
N ALA A 26 8.29 -4.13 8.00
CA ALA A 26 7.86 -5.26 7.18
C ALA A 26 8.65 -6.53 7.58
N PRO A 27 7.98 -7.62 7.98
CA PRO A 27 8.66 -8.89 8.20
C PRO A 27 9.12 -9.48 6.84
N PRO A 28 10.21 -10.28 6.81
CA PRO A 28 10.70 -10.92 5.59
C PRO A 28 9.61 -11.70 4.83
N GLU A 29 8.72 -12.37 5.57
CA GLU A 29 7.61 -13.13 5.00
C GLU A 29 6.62 -12.25 4.23
N PHE A 30 6.48 -10.97 4.58
CA PHE A 30 5.70 -10.02 3.80
C PHE A 30 6.46 -9.55 2.56
N CYS A 31 7.75 -9.20 2.72
CA CYS A 31 8.58 -8.74 1.60
C CYS A 31 8.80 -9.83 0.53
N GLU A 32 8.80 -11.10 0.93
CA GLU A 32 9.00 -12.26 0.06
C GLU A 32 7.67 -12.90 -0.38
N TRP A 33 6.53 -12.31 0.01
CA TRP A 33 5.22 -12.80 -0.35
C TRP A 33 4.98 -12.70 -1.86
N GLU A 34 4.41 -13.73 -2.48
CA GLU A 34 4.15 -13.81 -3.93
C GLU A 34 3.32 -12.63 -4.47
N SER A 35 2.48 -12.02 -3.63
CA SER A 35 1.63 -10.88 -3.99
C SER A 35 2.18 -9.54 -3.52
N TYR A 36 3.41 -9.47 -3.01
CA TYR A 36 4.02 -8.22 -2.56
C TYR A 36 3.95 -7.13 -3.63
N ASP A 37 4.38 -7.44 -4.85
CA ASP A 37 4.32 -6.51 -5.97
C ASP A 37 2.89 -6.14 -6.37
N GLN A 38 1.96 -7.10 -6.28
CA GLN A 38 0.55 -6.89 -6.64
C GLN A 38 -0.10 -5.84 -5.72
N ILE A 39 0.23 -5.84 -4.43
CA ILE A 39 -0.33 -4.86 -3.50
C ILE A 39 0.12 -3.44 -3.86
N TRP A 40 1.41 -3.24 -4.17
CA TRP A 40 1.96 -1.93 -4.48
C TRP A 40 1.50 -1.44 -5.84
N GLN A 41 1.50 -2.31 -6.85
CA GLN A 41 0.98 -2.00 -8.17
C GLN A 41 -0.51 -1.66 -8.12
N GLY A 42 -1.29 -2.37 -7.29
CA GLY A 42 -2.72 -2.07 -7.09
C GLY A 42 -2.96 -0.72 -6.41
N ILE A 43 -2.20 -0.42 -5.34
CA ILE A 43 -2.29 0.86 -4.64
C ILE A 43 -1.91 2.02 -5.57
N VAL A 44 -0.77 1.92 -6.27
CA VAL A 44 -0.28 2.97 -7.17
C VAL A 44 -1.20 3.10 -8.38
N GLY A 45 -1.62 2.00 -9.00
CA GLY A 45 -2.56 2.01 -10.12
C GLY A 45 -3.85 2.74 -9.76
N TRP A 46 -4.44 2.43 -8.61
CA TRP A 46 -5.63 3.12 -8.14
C TRP A 46 -5.41 4.62 -7.90
N LEU A 47 -4.23 5.04 -7.45
CA LEU A 47 -3.90 6.45 -7.23
C LEU A 47 -3.72 7.24 -8.52
N THR A 48 -3.28 6.59 -9.59
CA THR A 48 -2.93 7.24 -10.87
C THR A 48 -4.03 7.16 -11.92
N ASP A 49 -5.07 6.36 -11.68
CA ASP A 49 -6.29 6.26 -12.51
C ASP A 49 -7.17 7.52 -12.44
#